data_AF-G2EC91-F1
#
_entry.id   AF-G2EC91-F1
#
_cell.length_a   1.000
_cell.length_b   1.000
_cell.length_c   1.000
_cell.angle_alpha   90.00
_cell.angle_beta   90.00
_cell.angle_gamma   90.00
#
_symmetry.space_group_name_H-M   'P 1'
#
loop_
_entity.id
_entity.type
_entity.pdbx_description
1 polymer ?
#
loop_
_entity_poly.entity_id
_entity_poly.type
_entity_poly.pdbx_seq_one_letter_code
_entity_poly.pdbx_strand_id
1 'polypeptide(L)'
;MKKTLFIVLFLSFYCCTSEAQEDKSVAAKKPQQKATNQVLPLQPINGQLTSLYELENTILQNSLEAEINKNPKWKSLINQKKMAVGLVDLSNPDNVKFASINGDHMMYAASLPKIAVLLASLDAIENGELIETKEIKADMRLMISKSNNQATTRMIDRVGFQKIEDVMTDPEYLLYNKEHGGGLWVGKRYGGGGNTNRDPLKNLSHAATVTQVCRFYYLLANGQLINRERSKQMLDIMGNPGLHHKFVNTIEKIAPQAELYRKSGSWKTYHSDSILVWGKDPYRRYILVALIDDANGEQIIRSLVNPIEKALKKKENDLAFN
;
A
#
# COMPACT_ATOMS: atom_id res chain seq x y z
N MET A 1 24.63 -7.46 85.26
CA MET A 1 25.37 -6.73 84.20
C MET A 1 25.01 -7.39 82.88
N LYS A 2 24.45 -6.80 81.82
CA LYS A 2 24.15 -5.42 81.40
C LYS A 2 22.67 -5.40 80.92
N LYS A 3 21.91 -4.37 81.24
CA LYS A 3 20.57 -4.12 80.68
C LYS A 3 20.76 -3.25 79.42
N THR A 4 20.26 -3.68 78.27
CA THR A 4 20.19 -2.85 77.07
C THR A 4 18.73 -2.54 76.77
N LEU A 5 18.43 -1.25 76.82
CA LEU A 5 17.15 -0.60 76.57
C LEU A 5 16.90 -0.55 75.06
N PHE A 6 15.76 -1.10 74.58
CA PHE A 6 15.30 -0.90 73.22
C PHE A 6 14.19 0.15 73.22
N ILE A 7 14.46 1.28 72.58
CA ILE A 7 13.53 2.39 72.34
C ILE A 7 12.77 2.07 71.06
N VAL A 8 11.44 2.02 71.13
CA VAL A 8 10.55 1.88 69.97
C VAL A 8 10.25 3.28 69.44
N LEU A 9 10.73 3.59 68.23
CA LEU A 9 10.47 4.84 67.53
C LEU A 9 9.20 4.70 66.68
N PHE A 10 8.12 5.39 67.06
CA PHE A 10 6.92 5.54 66.23
C PHE A 10 7.17 6.65 65.20
N LEU A 11 7.31 6.30 63.92
CA LEU A 11 7.27 7.27 62.81
C LEU A 11 5.82 7.44 62.34
N SER A 12 5.20 8.53 62.77
CA SER A 12 3.97 9.05 62.19
C SER A 12 4.28 9.80 60.88
N PHE A 13 3.99 9.19 59.73
CA PHE A 13 3.98 9.90 58.46
C PHE A 13 2.68 10.72 58.36
N TYR A 14 2.82 12.04 58.53
CA TYR A 14 1.81 13.02 58.16
C TYR A 14 1.59 12.97 56.64
N CYS A 15 0.38 12.61 56.23
CA CYS A 15 -0.07 12.71 54.86
C CYS A 15 -0.35 14.19 54.56
N CYS A 16 0.58 14.85 53.87
CA CYS A 16 0.38 16.20 53.36
C CYS A 16 -0.31 16.09 51.99
N THR A 17 -1.61 16.39 51.95
CA THR A 17 -2.38 16.48 50.71
C THR A 17 -1.99 17.76 49.98
N SER A 18 -1.20 17.65 48.92
CA SER A 18 -1.08 18.69 47.90
C SER A 18 -2.01 18.34 46.74
N GLU A 19 -3.06 19.13 46.55
CA GLU A 19 -3.90 19.11 45.35
C GLU A 19 -3.05 19.42 44.12
N ALA A 20 -2.76 18.40 43.31
CA ALA A 20 -2.24 18.60 41.98
C ALA A 20 -3.42 18.91 41.04
N GLN A 21 -3.55 20.17 40.67
CA GLN A 21 -4.38 20.62 39.55
C GLN A 21 -3.97 19.85 38.28
N GLU A 22 -4.86 19.00 37.77
CA GLU A 22 -4.76 18.46 36.42
C GLU A 22 -4.88 19.61 35.40
N ASP A 23 -3.75 19.94 34.78
CA ASP A 23 -3.67 20.80 33.61
C ASP A 23 -4.42 20.13 32.45
N LYS A 24 -5.68 20.53 32.27
CA LYS A 24 -6.51 20.18 31.11
C LYS A 24 -6.08 21.00 29.91
N SER A 25 -4.90 20.71 29.37
CA SER A 25 -4.55 21.18 28.03
C SER A 25 -3.77 20.10 27.27
N VAL A 26 -4.19 19.90 26.01
CA VAL A 26 -3.66 18.92 25.04
C VAL A 26 -4.16 17.47 25.22
N ALA A 27 -5.48 17.29 25.21
CA ALA A 27 -6.07 16.05 24.72
C ALA A 27 -5.81 15.95 23.20
N ALA A 28 -4.88 15.08 22.80
CA ALA A 28 -4.69 14.71 21.40
C ALA A 28 -6.02 14.18 20.84
N LYS A 29 -6.64 14.92 19.91
CA LYS A 29 -7.83 14.49 19.19
C LYS A 29 -7.53 13.16 18.50
N LYS A 30 -8.13 12.06 18.99
CA LYS A 30 -8.22 10.81 18.22
C LYS A 30 -8.90 11.14 16.88
N PRO A 31 -8.35 10.72 15.73
CA PRO A 31 -9.02 10.92 14.46
C PRO A 31 -10.35 10.17 14.50
N GLN A 32 -11.43 10.93 14.48
CA GLN A 32 -12.79 10.42 14.37
C GLN A 32 -12.89 9.77 12.99
N GLN A 33 -13.17 8.46 12.94
CA GLN A 33 -13.48 7.74 11.70
C GLN A 33 -14.71 8.40 11.08
N LYS A 34 -14.51 9.31 10.12
CA LYS A 34 -15.57 9.71 9.20
C LYS A 34 -15.89 8.48 8.35
N ALA A 35 -17.10 7.96 8.47
CA ALA A 35 -17.67 7.11 7.44
C ALA A 35 -17.78 7.99 6.18
N THR A 36 -16.80 7.87 5.30
CA THR A 36 -16.83 8.56 4.01
C THR A 36 -17.72 7.73 3.10
N ASN A 37 -18.81 8.33 2.60
CA ASN A 37 -19.47 7.85 1.39
C ASN A 37 -18.48 8.04 0.22
N GLN A 38 -17.45 7.19 0.14
CA GLN A 38 -16.43 7.26 -0.91
C GLN A 38 -17.09 6.93 -2.24
N VAL A 39 -17.25 7.94 -3.09
CA VAL A 39 -17.56 7.72 -4.50
C VAL A 39 -16.29 7.16 -5.16
N LEU A 40 -16.44 6.24 -6.11
CA LEU A 40 -15.30 5.73 -6.87
C LEU A 40 -14.49 6.90 -7.48
N PRO A 41 -13.15 6.90 -7.36
CA PRO A 41 -12.30 7.99 -7.85
C PRO A 41 -12.52 8.32 -9.32
N LEU A 42 -12.68 7.30 -10.16
CA LEU A 42 -12.89 7.43 -11.59
C LEU A 42 -14.25 6.87 -12.00
N GLN A 43 -14.78 7.43 -13.08
CA GLN A 43 -15.99 6.97 -13.77
C GLN A 43 -15.56 6.61 -15.20
N PRO A 44 -15.54 5.33 -15.59
CA PRO A 44 -15.15 4.97 -16.95
C PRO A 44 -16.17 5.54 -17.95
N ILE A 45 -15.67 6.24 -18.98
CA ILE A 45 -16.49 6.71 -20.09
C ILE A 45 -16.87 5.48 -20.93
N ASN A 46 -18.17 5.24 -21.10
CA ASN A 46 -18.74 4.15 -21.93
C ASN A 46 -18.35 2.71 -21.53
N GLY A 47 -17.77 2.49 -20.35
CA GLY A 47 -17.51 1.15 -19.82
C GLY A 47 -16.32 0.40 -20.40
N GLN A 48 -15.61 0.95 -21.39
CA GLN A 48 -14.39 0.35 -21.95
C GLN A 48 -13.16 1.06 -21.40
N LEU A 49 -12.32 0.33 -20.66
CA LEU A 49 -11.10 0.86 -20.04
C LEU A 49 -9.89 0.50 -20.90
N THR A 50 -9.12 1.51 -21.31
CA THR A 50 -7.83 1.30 -22.00
C THR A 50 -6.87 0.51 -21.14
N SER A 51 -6.15 -0.44 -21.74
CA SER A 51 -5.17 -1.25 -21.00
C SER A 51 -4.06 -0.34 -20.45
N LEU A 52 -3.58 -0.58 -19.22
CA LEU A 52 -2.50 0.23 -18.65
C LEU A 52 -1.22 0.20 -19.51
N TYR A 53 -0.97 -0.92 -20.21
CA TYR A 53 0.16 -1.05 -21.15
C TYR A 53 0.04 -0.10 -22.34
N GLU A 54 -1.17 0.20 -22.80
CA GLU A 54 -1.42 1.15 -23.89
C GLU A 54 -1.33 2.62 -23.43
N LEU A 55 -1.28 2.85 -22.12
CA LEU A 55 -1.16 4.17 -21.51
C LEU A 55 0.30 4.56 -21.24
N GLU A 56 1.27 3.73 -21.64
CA GLU A 56 2.70 4.07 -21.54
C GLU A 56 2.98 5.41 -22.24
N ASN A 57 3.66 6.32 -21.52
CA ASN A 57 3.90 7.66 -22.02
C ASN A 57 5.38 8.04 -21.95
N THR A 58 5.97 8.28 -23.12
CA THR A 58 7.40 8.61 -23.26
C THR A 58 7.83 9.85 -22.46
N ILE A 59 6.99 10.89 -22.39
CA ILE A 59 7.32 12.11 -21.63
C ILE A 59 7.36 11.80 -20.13
N LEU A 60 6.34 11.11 -19.61
CA LEU A 60 6.31 10.70 -18.20
C LEU A 60 7.46 9.73 -17.88
N GLN A 61 7.75 8.78 -18.78
CA GLN A 61 8.84 7.82 -18.66
C GLN A 61 10.19 8.52 -18.55
N ASN A 62 10.52 9.41 -19.50
CA ASN A 62 11.77 10.16 -19.51
C ASN A 62 11.91 11.04 -18.26
N SER A 63 10.82 11.67 -17.83
CA SER A 63 10.80 12.51 -16.64
C SER A 63 11.02 11.70 -15.35
N LEU A 64 10.37 10.55 -15.23
CA LEU A 64 10.53 9.61 -14.12
C LEU A 64 11.98 9.11 -14.03
N GLU A 65 12.53 8.63 -15.14
CA GLU A 65 13.91 8.16 -15.22
C GLU A 65 14.91 9.27 -14.89
N ALA A 66 14.71 10.47 -15.45
CA ALA A 66 15.59 11.60 -15.19
C ALA A 66 15.61 12.00 -13.71
N GLU A 67 14.46 12.08 -13.04
CA GLU A 67 14.41 12.44 -11.61
C GLU A 67 14.98 11.35 -10.71
N ILE A 68 14.72 10.07 -11.00
CA ILE A 68 15.25 8.96 -10.19
C ILE A 68 16.77 8.79 -10.39
N ASN A 69 17.26 8.93 -11.62
CA ASN A 69 18.68 8.73 -11.94
C ASN A 69 19.61 9.83 -11.42
N LYS A 70 19.07 10.97 -10.93
CA LYS A 70 19.86 11.99 -10.22
C LYS A 70 20.47 11.45 -8.94
N ASN A 71 19.88 10.43 -8.32
CA ASN A 71 20.46 9.76 -7.17
C ASN A 71 21.31 8.56 -7.64
N PRO A 72 22.66 8.60 -7.51
CA PRO A 72 23.52 7.53 -8.01
C PRO A 72 23.28 6.18 -7.31
N LYS A 73 22.87 6.19 -6.04
CA LYS A 73 22.52 4.96 -5.31
C LYS A 73 21.28 4.31 -5.93
N TRP A 74 20.24 5.11 -6.22
CA TRP A 74 19.00 4.59 -6.80
C TRP A 74 19.20 4.09 -8.23
N LYS A 75 19.98 4.82 -9.04
CA LYS A 75 20.41 4.37 -10.36
C LYS A 75 21.10 3.01 -10.30
N SER A 76 22.01 2.82 -9.34
CA SER A 76 22.68 1.53 -9.14
C SER A 76 21.72 0.41 -8.74
N LEU A 77 20.77 0.67 -7.83
CA LEU A 77 19.75 -0.30 -7.44
C LEU A 77 18.84 -0.70 -8.61
N ILE A 78 18.44 0.27 -9.45
CA ILE A 78 17.66 0.03 -10.67
C ILE A 78 18.43 -0.85 -11.65
N ASN A 79 19.71 -0.54 -11.91
CA ASN A 79 20.55 -1.32 -12.81
C ASN A 79 20.73 -2.76 -12.32
N GLN A 80 20.79 -2.96 -11.00
CA GLN A 80 20.87 -4.28 -10.36
C GLN A 80 19.50 -4.98 -10.23
N LYS A 81 18.41 -4.39 -10.73
CA LYS A 81 17.03 -4.86 -10.56
C LYS A 81 16.62 -5.04 -9.08
N LYS A 82 17.27 -4.31 -8.16
CA LYS A 82 16.94 -4.24 -6.73
C LYS A 82 15.99 -3.10 -6.40
N MET A 83 15.59 -2.31 -7.38
CA MET A 83 14.60 -1.26 -7.23
C MET A 83 13.73 -1.22 -8.48
N ALA A 84 12.42 -1.22 -8.27
CA ALA A 84 11.42 -1.02 -9.31
C ALA A 84 10.45 0.07 -8.86
N VAL A 85 10.00 0.91 -9.79
CA VAL A 85 9.08 2.02 -9.54
C VAL A 85 8.04 2.08 -10.64
N GLY A 86 6.77 2.17 -10.28
CA GLY A 86 5.67 2.39 -11.21
C GLY A 86 4.90 3.65 -10.86
N LEU A 87 4.48 4.41 -11.87
CA LEU A 87 3.79 5.68 -11.72
C LEU A 87 2.64 5.76 -12.73
N VAL A 88 1.43 6.04 -12.25
CA VAL A 88 0.26 6.36 -13.10
C VAL A 88 -0.18 7.78 -12.77
N ASP A 89 -0.11 8.67 -13.75
CA ASP A 89 -0.65 10.02 -13.66
C ASP A 89 -2.17 9.98 -13.92
N LEU A 90 -2.95 10.37 -12.90
CA LEU A 90 -4.41 10.44 -12.94
C LEU A 90 -4.91 11.89 -12.83
N SER A 91 -4.04 12.87 -13.06
CA SER A 91 -4.40 14.30 -12.98
C SER A 91 -5.46 14.69 -13.99
N ASN A 92 -5.47 14.04 -15.14
CA ASN A 92 -6.53 14.12 -16.15
C ASN A 92 -7.07 12.70 -16.40
N PRO A 93 -8.29 12.37 -15.91
CA PRO A 93 -8.94 11.08 -16.14
C PRO A 93 -9.10 10.70 -17.61
N ASP A 94 -9.20 11.67 -18.52
CA ASP A 94 -9.35 11.43 -19.96
C ASP A 94 -8.00 11.24 -20.67
N ASN A 95 -6.89 11.48 -19.97
CA ASN A 95 -5.52 11.38 -20.47
C ASN A 95 -4.59 10.81 -19.39
N VAL A 96 -4.92 9.60 -18.97
CA VAL A 96 -4.11 8.81 -18.03
C VAL A 96 -2.78 8.45 -18.69
N LYS A 97 -1.70 8.53 -17.93
CA LYS A 97 -0.36 8.20 -18.41
C LYS A 97 0.32 7.25 -17.45
N PHE A 98 1.04 6.27 -17.99
CA PHE A 98 1.78 5.27 -17.24
C PHE A 98 3.28 5.36 -17.57
N ALA A 99 4.11 5.15 -16.55
CA ALA A 99 5.54 4.99 -16.68
C ALA A 99 6.03 3.97 -15.63
N SER A 100 7.07 3.23 -15.96
CA SER A 100 7.68 2.31 -15.01
C SER A 100 9.16 2.10 -15.25
N ILE A 101 9.89 1.84 -14.18
CA ILE A 101 11.29 1.41 -14.21
C ILE A 101 11.34 0.01 -13.61
N ASN A 102 11.88 -0.95 -14.36
CA ASN A 102 11.83 -2.37 -14.03
C ASN A 102 10.40 -2.89 -13.83
N GLY A 103 9.46 -2.38 -14.64
CA GLY A 103 8.01 -2.63 -14.55
C GLY A 103 7.63 -4.07 -14.25
N ASP A 104 8.11 -4.96 -15.12
CA ASP A 104 7.77 -6.38 -15.14
C ASP A 104 8.81 -7.26 -14.42
N HIS A 105 9.71 -6.65 -13.66
CA HIS A 105 10.66 -7.40 -12.86
C HIS A 105 10.00 -7.92 -11.58
N MET A 106 9.79 -9.24 -11.51
CA MET A 106 9.23 -9.92 -10.34
C MET A 106 10.18 -9.85 -9.15
N MET A 107 9.71 -9.26 -8.05
CA MET A 107 10.49 -9.09 -6.81
C MET A 107 9.74 -9.65 -5.61
N TYR A 108 10.49 -10.06 -4.58
CA TYR A 108 9.88 -10.35 -3.29
C TYR A 108 9.31 -9.06 -2.68
N ALA A 109 8.01 -9.04 -2.42
CA ALA A 109 7.26 -7.81 -2.11
C ALA A 109 6.79 -7.74 -0.65
N ALA A 110 7.30 -8.63 0.21
CA ALA A 110 6.96 -8.72 1.63
C ALA A 110 5.43 -8.77 1.85
N SER A 111 4.85 -7.81 2.59
CA SER A 111 3.40 -7.75 2.87
C SER A 111 2.56 -6.96 1.86
N LEU A 112 3.15 -6.46 0.77
CA LEU A 112 2.37 -5.78 -0.27
C LEU A 112 1.34 -6.71 -0.94
N PRO A 113 1.66 -7.98 -1.27
CA PRO A 113 0.72 -8.90 -1.94
C PRO A 113 -0.53 -9.26 -1.11
N LYS A 114 -0.69 -8.76 0.11
CA LYS A 114 -1.95 -8.88 0.87
C LYS A 114 -3.14 -8.22 0.15
N ILE A 115 -2.89 -7.32 -0.82
CA ILE A 115 -3.96 -6.81 -1.69
C ILE A 115 -4.55 -7.89 -2.60
N ALA A 116 -3.78 -8.92 -2.97
CA ALA A 116 -4.29 -10.09 -3.68
C ALA A 116 -5.24 -10.90 -2.81
N VAL A 117 -4.88 -11.09 -1.53
CA VAL A 117 -5.76 -11.77 -0.54
C VAL A 117 -7.05 -10.97 -0.36
N LEU A 118 -6.98 -9.64 -0.30
CA LEU A 118 -8.17 -8.78 -0.22
C LEU A 118 -9.09 -8.98 -1.42
N LEU A 119 -8.56 -8.89 -2.63
CA LEU A 119 -9.34 -9.07 -3.86
C LEU A 119 -9.97 -10.45 -3.91
N ALA A 120 -9.19 -11.52 -3.68
CA ALA A 120 -9.70 -12.89 -3.67
C ALA A 120 -10.76 -13.13 -2.57
N SER A 121 -10.65 -12.46 -1.42
CA SER A 121 -11.66 -12.56 -0.36
C SER A 121 -12.98 -11.91 -0.76
N LEU A 122 -12.93 -10.73 -1.38
CA LEU A 122 -14.14 -10.04 -1.82
C LEU A 122 -14.75 -10.70 -3.06
N ASP A 123 -13.93 -11.30 -3.91
CA ASP A 123 -14.39 -12.12 -5.03
C ASP A 123 -15.14 -13.36 -4.51
N ALA A 124 -14.55 -14.08 -3.55
CA ALA A 124 -15.21 -15.20 -2.89
C ALA A 124 -16.52 -14.80 -2.21
N ILE A 125 -16.58 -13.60 -1.62
CA ILE A 125 -17.82 -13.06 -1.04
C ILE A 125 -18.87 -12.80 -2.12
N GLU A 126 -18.47 -12.16 -3.22
CA GLU A 126 -19.39 -11.85 -4.33
C GLU A 126 -19.97 -13.12 -4.95
N ASN A 127 -19.15 -14.17 -5.06
CA ASN A 127 -19.54 -15.45 -5.61
C ASN A 127 -20.24 -16.39 -4.60
N GLY A 128 -20.48 -15.93 -3.36
CA GLY A 128 -21.16 -16.70 -2.32
C GLY A 128 -20.31 -17.84 -1.71
N GLU A 129 -19.03 -17.91 -2.04
CA GLU A 129 -18.07 -18.90 -1.51
C GLU A 129 -17.60 -18.56 -0.10
N LEU A 130 -17.64 -17.27 0.28
CA LEU A 130 -17.30 -16.77 1.60
C LEU A 130 -18.40 -15.87 2.16
N ILE A 131 -18.95 -16.21 3.33
CA ILE A 131 -20.00 -15.39 3.95
C ILE A 131 -19.38 -14.14 4.58
N GLU A 132 -19.87 -12.97 4.23
CA GLU A 132 -19.33 -11.72 4.75
C GLU A 132 -19.80 -11.41 6.18
N THR A 133 -19.03 -11.84 7.17
CA THR A 133 -19.30 -11.59 8.60
C THR A 133 -18.57 -10.35 9.14
N LYS A 134 -18.97 -9.88 10.33
CA LYS A 134 -18.26 -8.82 11.06
C LYS A 134 -16.79 -9.18 11.31
N GLU A 135 -16.50 -10.45 11.59
CA GLU A 135 -15.14 -10.95 11.81
C GLU A 135 -14.30 -10.85 10.53
N ILE A 136 -14.86 -11.27 9.39
CA ILE A 136 -14.18 -11.19 8.09
C ILE A 136 -13.90 -9.73 7.69
N LYS A 137 -14.88 -8.84 7.87
CA LYS A 137 -14.69 -7.38 7.68
C LYS A 137 -13.54 -6.84 8.54
N ALA A 138 -13.49 -7.23 9.82
CA ALA A 138 -12.44 -6.81 10.73
C ALA A 138 -11.07 -7.35 10.33
N ASP A 139 -10.99 -8.62 9.92
CA ASP A 139 -9.75 -9.26 9.48
C ASP A 139 -9.21 -8.63 8.19
N MET A 140 -10.06 -8.39 7.18
CA MET A 140 -9.66 -7.69 5.96
C MET A 140 -9.13 -6.29 6.26
N ARG A 141 -9.82 -5.52 7.13
CA ARG A 141 -9.36 -4.19 7.52
C ARG A 141 -8.04 -4.25 8.28
N LEU A 142 -7.88 -5.18 9.22
CA LEU A 142 -6.66 -5.31 10.03
C LEU A 142 -5.46 -5.79 9.20
N MET A 143 -5.69 -6.72 8.27
CA MET A 143 -4.73 -7.22 7.29
C MET A 143 -4.14 -6.09 6.44
N ILE A 144 -4.98 -5.16 5.98
CA ILE A 144 -4.56 -4.08 5.09
C ILE A 144 -4.00 -2.89 5.87
N SER A 145 -4.78 -2.35 6.82
CA SER A 145 -4.47 -1.10 7.51
C SER A 145 -3.24 -1.15 8.42
N LYS A 146 -3.06 -2.27 9.14
CA LYS A 146 -1.95 -2.49 10.08
C LYS A 146 -0.99 -3.57 9.62
N SER A 147 -1.19 -4.11 8.41
CA SER A 147 -0.37 -5.20 7.87
C SER A 147 -0.31 -6.44 8.78
N ASN A 148 -1.37 -6.73 9.55
CA ASN A 148 -1.34 -7.78 10.57
C ASN A 148 -1.23 -9.18 9.96
N ASN A 149 -0.22 -9.96 10.40
CA ASN A 149 0.06 -11.28 9.81
C ASN A 149 -0.97 -12.34 10.21
N GLN A 150 -1.45 -12.33 11.45
CA GLN A 150 -2.43 -13.31 11.93
C GLN A 150 -3.77 -13.17 11.21
N ALA A 151 -4.28 -11.94 11.05
CA ALA A 151 -5.48 -11.67 10.28
C ALA A 151 -5.31 -12.07 8.81
N THR A 152 -4.15 -11.82 8.23
CA THR A 152 -3.85 -12.26 6.85
C THR A 152 -3.90 -13.77 6.74
N THR A 153 -3.28 -14.49 7.68
CA THR A 153 -3.27 -15.97 7.68
C THR A 153 -4.67 -16.54 7.85
N ARG A 154 -5.51 -15.97 8.74
CA ARG A 154 -6.92 -16.37 8.83
C ARG A 154 -7.67 -16.14 7.51
N MET A 155 -7.46 -15.01 6.84
CA MET A 155 -8.09 -14.78 5.52
C MET A 155 -7.61 -15.77 4.48
N ILE A 156 -6.30 -16.04 4.39
CA ILE A 156 -5.73 -17.08 3.51
C ILE A 156 -6.34 -18.45 3.81
N ASP A 157 -6.48 -18.81 5.09
CA ASP A 157 -7.03 -20.10 5.50
C ASP A 157 -8.52 -20.24 5.18
N ARG A 158 -9.26 -19.12 5.12
CA ARG A 158 -10.68 -19.11 4.72
C ARG A 158 -10.87 -19.25 3.20
N VAL A 159 -10.04 -18.59 2.40
CA VAL A 159 -10.21 -18.57 0.91
C VAL A 159 -9.38 -19.62 0.19
N GLY A 160 -8.25 -20.03 0.76
CA GLY A 160 -7.30 -20.97 0.15
C GLY A 160 -6.36 -20.34 -0.89
N PHE A 161 -5.21 -20.98 -1.12
CA PHE A 161 -4.24 -20.52 -2.12
C PHE A 161 -4.75 -20.64 -3.55
N GLN A 162 -5.55 -21.67 -3.86
CA GLN A 162 -6.12 -21.88 -5.19
C GLN A 162 -6.99 -20.68 -5.60
N LYS A 163 -7.91 -20.26 -4.73
CA LYS A 163 -8.75 -19.08 -5.00
C LYS A 163 -7.94 -17.81 -5.25
N ILE A 164 -6.87 -17.60 -4.46
CA ILE A 164 -5.99 -16.44 -4.66
C ILE A 164 -5.29 -16.52 -6.01
N GLU A 165 -4.77 -17.69 -6.38
CA GLU A 165 -4.14 -17.92 -7.67
C GLU A 165 -5.13 -17.70 -8.83
N ASP A 166 -6.30 -18.34 -8.77
CA ASP A 166 -7.36 -18.23 -9.78
C ASP A 166 -7.69 -16.77 -10.06
N VAL A 167 -7.95 -15.97 -9.02
CA VAL A 167 -8.29 -14.54 -9.16
C VAL A 167 -7.10 -13.71 -9.67
N MET A 168 -5.86 -14.05 -9.31
CA MET A 168 -4.70 -13.32 -9.85
C MET A 168 -4.44 -13.66 -11.33
N THR A 169 -4.74 -14.89 -11.74
CA THR A 169 -4.53 -15.37 -13.13
C THR A 169 -5.77 -15.27 -14.01
N ASP A 170 -6.89 -14.78 -13.47
CA ASP A 170 -8.15 -14.61 -14.19
C ASP A 170 -7.94 -13.82 -15.50
N PRO A 171 -8.40 -14.29 -16.67
CA PRO A 171 -8.16 -13.61 -17.94
C PRO A 171 -8.78 -12.20 -18.04
N GLU A 172 -9.80 -11.87 -17.25
CA GLU A 172 -10.35 -10.50 -17.18
C GLU A 172 -9.35 -9.54 -16.50
N TYR A 173 -8.61 -10.06 -15.52
CA TYR A 173 -7.62 -9.30 -14.78
C TYR A 173 -6.21 -9.59 -15.27
N LEU A 174 -5.64 -10.78 -15.14
CA LEU A 174 -4.22 -11.05 -15.43
C LEU A 174 -3.30 -10.21 -14.53
N LEU A 175 -3.68 -10.05 -13.26
CA LEU A 175 -2.86 -9.40 -12.21
C LEU A 175 -1.62 -10.23 -11.85
N TYR A 176 -1.59 -11.48 -12.29
CA TYR A 176 -0.42 -12.30 -12.51
C TYR A 176 -0.42 -12.76 -13.97
N ASN A 177 0.49 -12.22 -14.77
CA ASN A 177 0.63 -12.58 -16.18
C ASN A 177 2.04 -13.09 -16.46
N LYS A 178 2.16 -14.37 -16.84
CA LYS A 178 3.46 -15.00 -17.09
C LYS A 178 4.22 -14.36 -18.25
N GLU A 179 3.51 -13.85 -19.25
CA GLU A 179 4.08 -13.19 -20.43
C GLU A 179 4.63 -11.80 -20.09
N HIS A 180 4.13 -11.19 -19.01
CA HIS A 180 4.58 -9.89 -18.49
C HIS A 180 5.30 -10.03 -17.14
N GLY A 181 6.13 -11.07 -17.01
CA GLY A 181 7.05 -11.24 -15.89
C GLY A 181 6.41 -11.66 -14.57
N GLY A 182 5.12 -12.00 -14.53
CA GLY A 182 4.39 -12.43 -13.34
C GLY A 182 3.46 -11.34 -12.83
N GLY A 183 3.49 -11.08 -11.51
CA GLY A 183 2.61 -10.10 -10.89
C GLY A 183 2.37 -10.36 -9.42
N LEU A 184 1.15 -10.11 -8.97
CA LEU A 184 0.76 -10.30 -7.58
C LEU A 184 0.67 -11.79 -7.23
N TRP A 185 1.41 -12.22 -6.21
CA TRP A 185 1.40 -13.61 -5.77
C TRP A 185 1.49 -13.78 -4.24
N VAL A 186 0.69 -14.70 -3.69
CA VAL A 186 0.71 -15.08 -2.28
C VAL A 186 0.82 -16.60 -2.16
N GLY A 187 2.02 -17.05 -1.83
CA GLY A 187 2.40 -18.45 -1.88
C GLY A 187 2.67 -19.13 -0.55
N LYS A 188 2.44 -18.44 0.56
CA LYS A 188 2.44 -19.06 1.91
C LYS A 188 1.76 -18.15 2.93
N ARG A 189 1.48 -18.72 4.11
CA ARG A 189 1.01 -17.98 5.29
C ARG A 189 1.98 -16.89 5.74
N TYR A 190 1.43 -15.86 6.39
CA TYR A 190 2.24 -14.84 7.05
C TYR A 190 2.44 -15.22 8.52
N GLY A 191 3.70 -15.38 8.95
CA GLY A 191 4.05 -15.84 10.31
C GLY A 191 4.58 -17.29 10.39
N GLY A 192 4.72 -17.98 9.25
CA GLY A 192 5.31 -19.32 9.18
C GLY A 192 4.30 -20.48 9.19
N GLY A 193 4.79 -21.69 8.91
CA GLY A 193 4.00 -22.92 8.86
C GLY A 193 3.10 -23.08 7.63
N GLY A 194 2.52 -24.27 7.51
CA GLY A 194 1.59 -24.65 6.42
C GLY A 194 2.27 -24.97 5.09
N ASN A 195 1.46 -25.41 4.12
CA ASN A 195 1.90 -25.67 2.76
C ASN A 195 2.30 -24.38 2.04
N THR A 196 3.15 -24.51 1.02
CA THR A 196 3.55 -23.40 0.15
C THR A 196 3.06 -23.63 -1.27
N ASN A 197 2.58 -22.57 -1.92
CA ASN A 197 2.28 -22.49 -3.34
C ASN A 197 3.16 -21.39 -3.96
N ARG A 198 4.42 -21.67 -4.29
CA ARG A 198 5.39 -20.63 -4.69
C ARG A 198 5.07 -20.06 -6.06
N ASP A 199 5.49 -18.81 -6.31
CA ASP A 199 5.25 -18.23 -7.63
C ASP A 199 5.99 -19.05 -8.70
N PRO A 200 5.34 -19.35 -9.85
CA PRO A 200 5.89 -20.28 -10.82
C PRO A 200 7.09 -19.75 -11.61
N LEU A 201 7.40 -18.45 -11.57
CA LEU A 201 8.48 -17.87 -12.38
C LEU A 201 9.79 -17.74 -11.61
N LYS A 202 9.73 -17.34 -10.34
CA LYS A 202 10.88 -16.99 -9.50
C LYS A 202 10.90 -17.75 -8.17
N ASN A 203 9.92 -18.60 -7.89
CA ASN A 203 9.84 -19.41 -6.68
C ASN A 203 9.81 -18.61 -5.36
N LEU A 204 9.36 -17.36 -5.43
CA LEU A 204 9.16 -16.45 -4.30
C LEU A 204 7.85 -16.79 -3.59
N SER A 205 7.82 -16.52 -2.28
CA SER A 205 6.59 -16.76 -1.49
C SER A 205 5.59 -15.63 -1.57
N HIS A 206 6.04 -14.39 -1.74
CA HIS A 206 5.18 -13.21 -1.77
C HIS A 206 5.80 -12.25 -2.74
N ALA A 207 5.19 -12.09 -3.91
CA ALA A 207 5.83 -11.40 -5.01
C ALA A 207 4.91 -10.43 -5.72
N ALA A 208 5.52 -9.48 -6.40
CA ALA A 208 4.86 -8.45 -7.18
C ALA A 208 5.79 -7.98 -8.30
N THR A 209 5.19 -7.51 -9.38
CA THR A 209 5.78 -6.57 -10.33
C THR A 209 5.15 -5.20 -10.10
N VAL A 210 5.86 -4.10 -10.38
CA VAL A 210 5.26 -2.76 -10.17
C VAL A 210 4.16 -2.47 -11.19
N THR A 211 4.29 -2.98 -12.42
CA THR A 211 3.26 -2.85 -13.46
C THR A 211 1.92 -3.43 -12.99
N GLN A 212 1.91 -4.65 -12.47
CA GLN A 212 0.67 -5.31 -12.07
C GLN A 212 0.07 -4.71 -10.80
N VAL A 213 0.89 -4.18 -9.90
CA VAL A 213 0.37 -3.43 -8.75
C VAL A 213 -0.22 -2.09 -9.21
N CYS A 214 0.42 -1.36 -10.13
CA CYS A 214 -0.19 -0.17 -10.72
C CYS A 214 -1.53 -0.50 -11.39
N ARG A 215 -1.58 -1.61 -12.13
CA ARG A 215 -2.79 -2.08 -12.81
C ARG A 215 -3.90 -2.46 -11.83
N PHE A 216 -3.58 -3.10 -10.71
CA PHE A 216 -4.52 -3.33 -9.61
C PHE A 216 -5.21 -2.03 -9.17
N TYR A 217 -4.42 -0.99 -8.84
CA TYR A 217 -4.98 0.29 -8.40
C TYR A 217 -5.74 1.03 -9.50
N TYR A 218 -5.30 0.89 -10.75
CA TYR A 218 -5.97 1.51 -11.90
C TYR A 218 -7.36 0.89 -12.13
N LEU A 219 -7.46 -0.44 -12.13
CA LEU A 219 -8.73 -1.15 -12.19
C LEU A 219 -9.62 -0.79 -10.99
N LEU A 220 -9.04 -0.79 -9.78
CA LEU A 220 -9.74 -0.43 -8.56
C LEU A 220 -10.35 0.98 -8.61
N ALA A 221 -9.57 1.97 -9.04
CA ALA A 221 -10.00 3.36 -9.12
C ALA A 221 -11.15 3.56 -10.12
N ASN A 222 -11.19 2.73 -11.19
CA ASN A 222 -12.25 2.73 -12.21
C ASN A 222 -13.45 1.83 -11.87
N GLY A 223 -13.43 1.16 -10.72
CA GLY A 223 -14.51 0.25 -10.32
C GLY A 223 -14.56 -1.07 -11.11
N GLN A 224 -13.42 -1.50 -11.67
CA GLN A 224 -13.28 -2.67 -12.55
C GLN A 224 -12.77 -3.92 -11.84
N LEU A 225 -12.57 -3.89 -10.51
CA LEU A 225 -12.27 -5.11 -9.75
C LEU A 225 -13.57 -5.67 -9.17
N ILE A 226 -13.97 -6.85 -9.65
CA ILE A 226 -15.22 -7.56 -9.36
C ILE A 226 -16.44 -6.79 -9.87
N ASN A 227 -16.75 -5.68 -9.21
CA ASN A 227 -17.77 -4.72 -9.62
C ASN A 227 -17.54 -3.39 -8.88
N ARG A 228 -18.38 -2.39 -9.18
CA ARG A 228 -18.25 -1.05 -8.61
C ARG A 228 -18.46 -1.02 -7.09
N GLU A 229 -19.35 -1.85 -6.56
CA GLU A 229 -19.62 -1.91 -5.12
C GLU A 229 -18.42 -2.50 -4.37
N ARG A 230 -17.87 -3.63 -4.85
CA ARG A 230 -16.69 -4.27 -4.26
C ARG A 230 -15.42 -3.45 -4.43
N SER A 231 -15.27 -2.75 -5.55
CA SER A 231 -14.18 -1.79 -5.72
C SER A 231 -14.26 -0.64 -4.71
N LYS A 232 -15.45 -0.08 -4.50
CA LYS A 232 -15.66 0.92 -3.44
C LYS A 232 -15.31 0.34 -2.06
N GLN A 233 -15.76 -0.88 -1.78
CA GLN A 233 -15.46 -1.55 -0.53
C GLN A 233 -13.96 -1.78 -0.31
N MET A 234 -13.23 -2.18 -1.36
CA MET A 234 -11.77 -2.31 -1.31
C MET A 234 -11.10 -0.97 -0.99
N LEU A 235 -11.54 0.11 -1.62
CA LEU A 235 -11.06 1.46 -1.31
C LEU A 235 -11.35 1.83 0.14
N ASP A 236 -12.56 1.60 0.66
CA ASP A 236 -12.92 1.84 2.06
C ASP A 236 -11.97 1.07 3.03
N ILE A 237 -11.59 -0.17 2.67
CA ILE A 237 -10.66 -1.01 3.44
C ILE A 237 -9.21 -0.51 3.33
N MET A 238 -8.79 -0.01 2.17
CA MET A 238 -7.43 0.47 1.90
C MET A 238 -7.19 1.93 2.35
N GLY A 239 -8.26 2.70 2.49
CA GLY A 239 -8.26 4.09 2.91
C GLY A 239 -7.82 4.28 4.35
N ASN A 240 -7.43 5.51 4.71
CA ASN A 240 -7.01 5.88 6.08
C ASN A 240 -5.98 4.88 6.64
N PRO A 241 -4.77 4.81 6.05
CA PRO A 241 -3.77 3.80 6.41
C PRO A 241 -3.40 3.92 7.89
N GLY A 242 -3.30 2.78 8.59
CA GLY A 242 -2.95 2.77 10.02
C GLY A 242 -1.45 2.90 10.30
N LEU A 243 -0.62 3.03 9.27
CA LEU A 243 0.83 3.15 9.35
C LEU A 243 1.29 4.40 8.58
N HIS A 244 2.05 5.29 9.21
CA HIS A 244 2.41 6.61 8.65
C HIS A 244 3.89 6.70 8.20
N HIS A 245 4.51 5.56 7.90
CA HIS A 245 5.87 5.43 7.35
C HIS A 245 5.88 5.46 5.80
N LYS A 246 7.08 5.52 5.19
CA LYS A 246 7.28 5.46 3.73
C LYS A 246 6.52 6.55 2.96
N PHE A 247 5.77 6.24 1.90
CA PHE A 247 5.10 7.24 1.06
C PHE A 247 4.17 8.13 1.88
N VAL A 248 3.37 7.52 2.77
CA VAL A 248 2.39 8.23 3.62
C VAL A 248 3.08 9.33 4.43
N ASN A 249 4.29 9.08 4.95
CA ASN A 249 4.98 10.07 5.76
C ASN A 249 5.21 11.41 5.04
N THR A 250 5.59 11.33 3.76
CA THR A 250 5.91 12.51 2.98
C THR A 250 4.63 13.11 2.41
N ILE A 251 3.70 12.28 1.94
CA ILE A 251 2.44 12.72 1.34
C ILE A 251 1.57 13.47 2.36
N GLU A 252 1.48 13.03 3.61
CA GLU A 252 0.70 13.74 4.63
C GLU A 252 1.22 15.16 4.92
N LYS A 253 2.51 15.42 4.69
CA LYS A 253 3.10 16.75 4.86
C LYS A 253 2.78 17.66 3.67
N ILE A 254 2.88 17.12 2.45
CA ILE A 254 2.71 17.93 1.23
C ILE A 254 1.26 18.02 0.79
N ALA A 255 0.44 17.02 1.10
CA ALA A 255 -0.96 16.86 0.68
C ALA A 255 -1.84 16.40 1.87
N PRO A 256 -1.92 17.15 2.98
CA PRO A 256 -2.60 16.73 4.22
C PRO A 256 -4.11 16.46 4.05
N GLN A 257 -4.71 16.90 2.96
CA GLN A 257 -6.14 16.73 2.65
C GLN A 257 -6.41 15.70 1.54
N ALA A 258 -5.37 15.02 1.04
CA ALA A 258 -5.56 13.97 0.04
C ALA A 258 -6.08 12.68 0.70
N GLU A 259 -6.98 12.00 0.00
CA GLU A 259 -7.38 10.65 0.39
C GLU A 259 -6.29 9.67 -0.06
N LEU A 260 -5.88 8.78 0.85
CA LEU A 260 -4.77 7.86 0.63
C LEU A 260 -5.26 6.41 0.77
N TYR A 261 -5.07 5.63 -0.30
CA TYR A 261 -5.41 4.21 -0.34
C TYR A 261 -4.14 3.40 -0.54
N ARG A 262 -3.74 2.59 0.44
CA ARG A 262 -2.32 2.23 0.55
C ARG A 262 -2.06 0.84 1.10
N LYS A 263 -1.00 0.18 0.61
CA LYS A 263 -0.43 -1.02 1.22
C LYS A 263 1.11 -0.98 1.23
N SER A 264 1.69 -1.12 2.42
CA SER A 264 3.15 -1.28 2.59
C SER A 264 3.57 -2.72 2.87
N GLY A 265 4.82 -3.08 2.56
CA GLY A 265 5.45 -4.31 3.01
C GLY A 265 6.90 -4.11 3.46
N SER A 266 7.33 -4.85 4.48
CA SER A 266 8.73 -4.83 4.96
C SER A 266 9.13 -6.20 5.46
N TRP A 267 10.32 -6.66 5.07
CA TRP A 267 10.92 -7.90 5.53
C TRP A 267 12.43 -7.88 5.25
N LYS A 268 13.25 -7.85 6.31
CA LYS A 268 14.71 -7.72 6.18
C LYS A 268 15.08 -6.52 5.29
N THR A 269 15.74 -6.74 4.16
CA THR A 269 16.12 -5.71 3.17
C THR A 269 15.03 -5.43 2.14
N TYR A 270 13.95 -6.22 2.12
CA TYR A 270 12.84 -6.03 1.18
C TYR A 270 11.84 -5.03 1.74
N HIS A 271 11.67 -3.91 1.04
CA HIS A 271 10.71 -2.87 1.34
C HIS A 271 9.83 -2.63 0.12
N SER A 272 8.54 -2.49 0.37
CA SER A 272 7.56 -2.15 -0.65
C SER A 272 6.55 -1.15 -0.11
N ASP A 273 6.00 -0.36 -1.02
CA ASP A 273 4.85 0.48 -0.77
C ASP A 273 4.08 0.73 -2.06
N SER A 274 2.76 0.78 -1.96
CA SER A 274 1.86 1.10 -3.05
C SER A 274 0.77 2.04 -2.55
N ILE A 275 0.46 3.07 -3.33
CA ILE A 275 -0.50 4.09 -2.93
C ILE A 275 -1.25 4.65 -4.13
N LEU A 276 -2.57 4.80 -3.98
CA LEU A 276 -3.37 5.72 -4.78
C LEU A 276 -3.58 6.97 -3.93
N VAL A 277 -3.12 8.10 -4.46
CA VAL A 277 -3.31 9.44 -3.89
C VAL A 277 -4.47 10.09 -4.62
N TRP A 278 -5.44 10.60 -3.89
CA TRP A 278 -6.58 11.32 -4.46
C TRP A 278 -6.74 12.68 -3.79
N GLY A 279 -6.06 13.67 -4.35
CA GLY A 279 -6.08 15.06 -3.92
C GLY A 279 -7.20 15.87 -4.56
N LYS A 280 -7.64 16.92 -3.84
CA LYS A 280 -8.50 17.98 -4.43
C LYS A 280 -7.81 18.64 -5.62
N ASP A 281 -6.53 18.95 -5.45
CA ASP A 281 -5.62 19.35 -6.52
C ASP A 281 -5.43 18.17 -7.51
N PRO A 282 -5.82 18.31 -8.79
CA PRO A 282 -5.69 17.25 -9.78
C PRO A 282 -4.24 16.74 -9.95
N TYR A 283 -3.21 17.58 -9.80
CA TYR A 283 -1.81 17.11 -9.90
C TYR A 283 -1.43 16.11 -8.80
N ARG A 284 -2.24 16.01 -7.74
CA ARG A 284 -2.10 15.06 -6.65
C ARG A 284 -3.09 13.90 -6.77
N ARG A 285 -3.36 13.49 -8.01
CA ARG A 285 -4.10 12.26 -8.33
C ARG A 285 -3.16 11.36 -9.10
N TYR A 286 -2.68 10.31 -8.45
CA TYR A 286 -1.75 9.37 -9.05
C TYR A 286 -1.68 8.05 -8.29
N ILE A 287 -1.19 7.02 -8.97
CA ILE A 287 -0.79 5.75 -8.38
C ILE A 287 0.73 5.71 -8.35
N LEU A 288 1.31 5.34 -7.20
CA LEU A 288 2.75 5.19 -7.04
C LEU A 288 3.05 3.85 -6.36
N VAL A 289 3.97 3.10 -6.94
CA VAL A 289 4.43 1.81 -6.42
C VAL A 289 5.96 1.79 -6.40
N ALA A 290 6.54 1.28 -5.31
CA ALA A 290 7.97 0.99 -5.23
C ALA A 290 8.22 -0.38 -4.59
N LEU A 291 9.14 -1.15 -5.18
CA LEU A 291 9.72 -2.38 -4.63
C LEU A 291 11.22 -2.20 -4.53
N ILE A 292 11.81 -2.44 -3.35
CA ILE A 292 13.23 -2.18 -3.07
C ILE A 292 13.82 -3.31 -2.25
N ASP A 293 14.98 -3.82 -2.66
CA ASP A 293 15.85 -4.72 -1.89
C ASP A 293 17.14 -3.97 -1.47
N ASP A 294 17.05 -3.25 -0.35
CA ASP A 294 18.15 -2.52 0.30
C ASP A 294 17.79 -2.32 1.77
N ALA A 295 18.77 -2.43 2.67
CA ALA A 295 18.55 -2.21 4.11
C ALA A 295 17.99 -0.81 4.45
N ASN A 296 18.19 0.18 3.58
CA ASN A 296 17.65 1.53 3.70
C ASN A 296 16.37 1.73 2.88
N GLY A 297 15.73 0.66 2.39
CA GLY A 297 14.60 0.72 1.47
C GLY A 297 13.43 1.55 2.01
N GLU A 298 13.17 1.53 3.32
CA GLU A 298 12.16 2.40 3.94
C GLU A 298 12.43 3.88 3.70
N GLN A 299 13.67 4.34 3.90
CA GLN A 299 14.05 5.74 3.72
C GLN A 299 14.13 6.14 2.24
N ILE A 300 14.52 5.20 1.38
CA ILE A 300 14.45 5.42 -0.07
C ILE A 300 12.99 5.67 -0.47
N ILE A 301 12.05 4.81 -0.06
CA ILE A 301 10.63 4.97 -0.39
C ILE A 301 10.07 6.30 0.13
N ARG A 302 10.41 6.69 1.36
CA ARG A 302 10.02 8.01 1.91
C ARG A 302 10.51 9.17 1.03
N SER A 303 11.75 9.07 0.56
CA SER A 303 12.42 10.12 -0.21
C SER A 303 11.97 10.17 -1.68
N LEU A 304 11.33 9.11 -2.20
CA LEU A 304 10.86 9.02 -3.59
C LEU A 304 9.75 10.00 -3.93
N VAL A 305 8.89 10.38 -2.97
CA VAL A 305 7.71 11.21 -3.25
C VAL A 305 8.08 12.55 -3.90
N ASN A 306 9.13 13.22 -3.42
CA ASN A 306 9.53 14.53 -3.95
C ASN A 306 10.01 14.47 -5.42
N PRO A 307 10.92 13.55 -5.82
CA PRO A 307 11.23 13.29 -7.22
C PRO A 307 10.01 12.94 -8.08
N ILE A 308 9.06 12.15 -7.56
CA ILE A 308 7.84 11.79 -8.29
C ILE A 308 6.96 13.00 -8.56
N GLU A 309 6.74 13.88 -7.57
CA GLU A 309 5.97 15.12 -7.75
C GLU A 309 6.63 16.05 -8.80
N LYS A 310 7.98 16.06 -8.89
CA LYS A 310 8.70 16.79 -9.95
C LYS A 310 8.51 16.13 -11.32
N ALA A 311 8.55 14.80 -11.37
CA ALA A 311 8.38 14.04 -12.60
C ALA A 311 6.99 14.28 -13.23
N LEU A 312 5.95 14.33 -12.39
CA LEU A 312 4.56 14.63 -12.80
C LEU A 312 4.39 16.06 -13.34
N LYS A 313 5.07 17.06 -12.74
CA LYS A 313 4.95 18.48 -13.12
C LYS A 313 5.66 18.87 -14.41
N LYS A 314 6.71 18.15 -14.83
CA LYS A 314 7.47 18.46 -16.05
C LYS A 314 6.68 18.27 -17.36
N LYS A 315 5.46 17.74 -17.29
CA LYS A 315 4.54 17.53 -18.43
C LYS A 315 4.04 18.83 -19.08
N GLU A 316 4.15 19.98 -18.41
CA GLU A 316 3.57 21.25 -18.90
C GLU A 316 4.55 22.12 -19.69
N ASN A 317 5.85 22.08 -19.37
CA ASN A 317 6.79 23.03 -19.96
C ASN A 317 7.23 22.66 -21.38
N ASP A 318 7.16 21.39 -21.78
CA ASP A 318 7.59 20.96 -23.13
C ASP A 318 6.49 21.11 -24.20
N LEU A 319 5.24 21.41 -23.79
CA LEU A 319 4.14 21.76 -24.71
C LEU A 319 4.03 23.28 -24.95
N ALA A 320 4.72 24.10 -24.16
CA ALA A 320 4.74 25.55 -24.32
C ALA A 320 5.85 26.07 -25.25
N PHE A 321 6.71 25.17 -25.75
CA PHE A 321 7.86 25.50 -26.61
C PHE A 321 7.92 24.72 -27.93
N ASN A 322 6.82 24.07 -28.33
CA ASN A 322 6.66 23.48 -29.67
C ASN A 322 5.48 24.10 -30.41
#